data_AF-A0A3N5XQC4-F1
#
_entry.id   AF-A0A3N5XQC4-F1
#
_cell.length_a   1.000
_cell.length_b   1.000
_cell.length_c   1.000
_cell.angle_alpha   90.00
_cell.angle_beta   90.00
_cell.angle_gamma   90.00
#
_symmetry.space_group_name_H-M   'P 1'
#
loop_
_entity.id
_entity.type
_entity.pdbx_description
1 polymer ?
#
loop_
_entity_poly.entity_id
_entity_poly.type
_entity_poly.pdbx_seq_one_letter_code
_entity_poly.pdbx_strand_id
1 'polypeptide(L)'
;MGSKLRFCDVMTSLVPSEGILIRFSPHKGPLKLSFDLHNRHTYSEQETSAGRGYAQYTATIGVLTMDGKLLGRGVVQSEFRSARDLFDRISGGAGPRGVKAVAPTGIERIVMEVPEGVDEVSVLGEKLSVVTLAGANLFTAAQRPIAVVSNFSAEYTAAPAKTSPAATRKRVARAPTKR
;
A
#
# COMPACT_ATOMS: atom_id res chain seq x y z
N MET A 1 -5.69 21.88 4.61
CA MET A 1 -5.88 21.52 3.19
C MET A 1 -5.42 20.07 3.08
N GLY A 2 -6.34 19.11 3.12
CA GLY A 2 -5.98 17.69 2.97
C GLY A 2 -5.66 17.40 1.51
N SER A 3 -4.68 16.54 1.23
CA SER A 3 -4.42 16.15 -0.16
C SER A 3 -5.54 15.24 -0.67
N LYS A 4 -5.73 15.16 -1.99
CA LYS A 4 -6.67 14.23 -2.63
C LYS A 4 -6.11 12.80 -2.74
N LEU A 5 -4.94 12.54 -2.15
CA LEU A 5 -4.30 11.23 -2.21
C LEU A 5 -5.12 10.22 -1.41
N ARG A 6 -5.29 9.02 -1.98
CA ARG A 6 -5.82 7.87 -1.27
C ARG A 6 -4.67 7.13 -0.62
N PHE A 7 -4.86 6.80 0.64
CA PHE A 7 -3.89 6.06 1.44
C PHE A 7 -4.46 4.70 1.80
N CYS A 8 -3.60 3.69 1.79
CA CYS A 8 -3.90 2.35 2.31
C CYS A 8 -2.99 2.08 3.50
N ASP A 9 -3.55 1.63 4.62
CA ASP A 9 -2.75 1.17 5.77
C ASP A 9 -2.03 -0.14 5.42
N VAL A 10 -0.72 -0.18 5.70
CA VAL A 10 0.09 -1.39 5.58
C VAL A 10 0.06 -2.13 6.92
N MET A 11 -0.57 -3.29 6.91
CA MET A 11 -0.72 -4.16 8.09
C MET A 11 0.48 -5.10 8.21
N THR A 12 0.96 -5.34 9.43
CA THR A 12 1.93 -6.39 9.70
C THR A 12 1.32 -7.76 9.48
N SER A 13 1.91 -8.58 8.61
CA SER A 13 1.58 -9.99 8.46
C SER A 13 2.66 -10.69 7.64
N LEU A 14 2.69 -12.02 7.73
CA LEU A 14 3.51 -12.89 6.89
C LEU A 14 2.68 -13.60 5.80
N VAL A 15 1.37 -13.40 5.81
CA VAL A 15 0.44 -14.06 4.88
C VAL A 15 0.12 -13.11 3.72
N PRO A 16 0.53 -13.41 2.47
CA PRO A 16 0.32 -12.51 1.32
C PRO A 16 -1.13 -12.06 1.13
N SER A 17 -2.13 -12.92 1.39
CA SER A 17 -3.54 -12.57 1.25
C SER A 17 -4.06 -11.55 2.27
N GLU A 18 -3.30 -11.25 3.34
CA GLU A 18 -3.66 -10.27 4.36
C GLU A 18 -3.07 -8.87 4.08
N GLY A 19 -2.28 -8.72 3.03
CA GLY A 19 -1.66 -7.45 2.65
C GLY A 19 -2.48 -6.63 1.66
N ILE A 20 -1.86 -5.57 1.16
CA ILE A 20 -2.44 -4.76 0.08
C ILE A 20 -2.17 -5.49 -1.23
N LEU A 21 -3.22 -6.04 -1.84
CA LEU A 21 -3.12 -6.78 -3.10
C LEU A 21 -3.13 -5.84 -4.30
N ILE A 22 -2.12 -5.99 -5.15
CA ILE A 22 -1.98 -5.24 -6.40
C ILE A 22 -2.03 -6.25 -7.54
N ARG A 23 -3.04 -6.13 -8.39
CA ARG A 23 -3.25 -7.00 -9.54
C ARG A 23 -2.82 -6.29 -10.83
N PHE A 24 -2.06 -6.99 -11.64
CA PHE A 24 -1.58 -6.53 -12.93
C PHE A 24 -2.38 -7.19 -14.05
N SER A 25 -2.54 -6.46 -15.15
CA SER A 25 -2.98 -7.09 -16.39
C SER A 25 -1.84 -7.94 -16.97
N PRO A 26 -2.13 -8.97 -17.77
CA PRO A 26 -1.09 -9.74 -18.44
C PRO A 26 -0.10 -8.84 -19.17
N HIS A 27 1.18 -9.04 -18.87
CA HIS A 27 2.28 -8.19 -19.33
C HIS A 27 3.40 -9.05 -19.93
N LYS A 28 4.25 -8.41 -20.73
CA LYS A 28 5.43 -9.02 -21.34
C LYS A 28 6.69 -8.39 -20.74
N GLY A 29 7.65 -9.23 -20.36
CA GLY A 29 8.83 -8.81 -19.62
C GLY A 29 8.50 -8.35 -18.20
N PRO A 30 9.52 -7.90 -17.43
CA PRO A 30 9.29 -7.34 -16.10
C PRO A 30 8.47 -6.04 -16.18
N LEU A 31 7.57 -5.83 -15.23
CA LEU A 31 6.93 -4.54 -15.01
C LEU A 31 7.61 -3.78 -13.88
N LYS A 32 7.50 -2.45 -13.92
CA LYS A 32 7.98 -1.56 -12.88
C LYS A 32 6.81 -1.12 -12.01
N LEU A 33 6.76 -1.63 -10.78
CA LEU A 33 5.83 -1.20 -9.76
C LEU A 33 6.47 -0.06 -8.96
N SER A 34 5.69 0.97 -8.67
CA SER A 34 6.16 2.04 -7.80
C SER A 34 5.03 2.70 -7.00
N PHE A 35 5.35 3.14 -5.78
CA PHE A 35 4.40 3.76 -4.84
C PHE A 35 5.14 4.60 -3.80
N ASP A 36 4.43 5.49 -3.13
CA ASP A 36 4.97 6.33 -2.07
C ASP A 36 4.68 5.70 -0.71
N LEU A 37 5.72 5.50 0.09
CA LEU A 37 5.66 4.94 1.43
C LEU A 37 5.83 6.04 2.47
N HIS A 38 4.95 6.07 3.47
CA HIS A 38 4.93 7.06 4.55
C HIS A 38 4.87 6.36 5.90
N ASN A 39 5.52 6.95 6.91
CA ASN A 39 5.29 6.51 8.29
C ASN A 39 3.92 6.98 8.76
N ARG A 40 3.31 6.18 9.63
CA ARG A 40 1.99 6.45 10.21
C ARG A 40 2.13 7.08 11.60
N HIS A 41 1.89 8.38 11.73
CA HIS A 41 1.90 9.08 13.02
C HIS A 41 0.49 9.21 13.60
N THR A 42 0.35 9.01 14.91
CA THR A 42 -0.88 9.36 15.64
C THR A 42 -0.69 10.75 16.22
N TYR A 43 -1.24 11.74 15.53
CA TYR A 43 -1.14 13.14 15.91
C TYR A 43 -2.06 13.48 17.08
N SER A 44 -1.55 14.26 18.04
CA SER A 44 -2.31 14.84 19.15
C SER A 44 -1.88 16.29 19.32
N GLU A 45 -2.80 17.23 19.14
CA GLU A 45 -2.52 18.66 19.28
C GLU A 45 -2.07 19.01 20.71
N GLN A 46 -2.69 18.39 21.72
CA GLN A 46 -2.33 18.59 23.13
C GLN A 46 -0.91 18.11 23.43
N GLU A 47 -0.52 16.93 22.94
CA GLU A 47 0.84 16.40 23.19
C GLU A 47 1.90 17.18 22.42
N THR A 48 1.56 17.63 21.20
CA THR A 48 2.44 18.48 20.39
C THR A 48 2.68 19.83 21.05
N SER A 49 1.64 20.53 21.47
CA SER A 49 1.76 21.83 22.14
C SER A 49 2.44 21.74 23.51
N ALA A 50 2.39 20.56 24.16
CA ALA A 50 3.09 20.32 25.41
C ALA A 50 4.55 19.83 25.23
N GLY A 51 5.08 19.84 24.00
CA GLY A 51 6.47 19.44 23.71
C GLY A 51 6.75 17.95 23.87
N ARG A 52 5.71 17.11 23.99
CA ARG A 52 5.82 15.65 24.17
C ARG A 52 5.53 14.84 22.92
N GLY A 53 5.20 15.52 21.81
CA GLY A 53 4.79 14.88 20.57
C GLY A 53 5.91 14.21 19.78
N TYR A 54 7.19 14.41 20.12
CA TYR A 54 8.30 13.91 19.31
C TYR A 54 8.26 12.40 19.12
N ALA A 55 8.39 11.96 17.87
CA ALA A 55 8.55 10.56 17.51
C ALA A 55 9.35 10.40 16.21
N GLN A 56 10.36 9.53 16.24
CA GLN A 56 11.06 9.03 15.06
C GLN A 56 10.51 7.65 14.72
N TYR A 57 10.10 7.48 13.47
CA TYR A 57 9.54 6.23 12.96
C TYR A 57 10.46 5.64 11.91
N THR A 58 10.63 4.32 11.94
CA THR A 58 11.22 3.54 10.86
C THR A 58 10.32 2.35 10.57
N ALA A 59 9.53 2.44 9.50
CA ALA A 59 8.72 1.33 9.01
C ALA A 59 9.50 0.53 7.96
N THR A 60 9.42 -0.79 8.05
CA THR A 60 9.92 -1.72 7.03
C THR A 60 8.76 -2.55 6.51
N ILE A 61 8.65 -2.63 5.19
CA ILE A 61 7.62 -3.39 4.48
C ILE A 61 8.28 -4.39 3.52
N GLY A 62 7.57 -5.47 3.21
CA GLY A 62 7.91 -6.42 2.16
C GLY A 62 6.90 -6.35 1.03
N VAL A 63 7.36 -6.58 -0.20
CA VAL A 63 6.50 -6.86 -1.35
C VAL A 63 6.73 -8.31 -1.76
N LEU A 64 5.67 -9.12 -1.69
CA LEU A 64 5.72 -10.56 -1.90
C LEU A 64 4.83 -10.95 -3.08
N THR A 65 5.19 -12.04 -3.76
CA THR A 65 4.25 -12.79 -4.60
C THR A 65 3.24 -13.55 -3.74
N MET A 66 2.16 -14.04 -4.35
CA MET A 66 1.10 -14.75 -3.62
C MET A 66 1.53 -16.10 -3.02
N ASP A 67 2.58 -16.72 -3.55
CA ASP A 67 3.24 -17.91 -2.97
C ASP A 67 4.27 -17.57 -1.88
N GLY A 68 4.40 -16.29 -1.49
CA GLY A 68 5.23 -15.85 -0.37
C GLY A 68 6.69 -15.55 -0.72
N LYS A 69 7.05 -15.53 -2.01
CA LYS A 69 8.40 -15.12 -2.42
C LYS A 69 8.56 -13.62 -2.29
N LEU A 70 9.59 -13.18 -1.56
CA LEU A 70 9.94 -11.77 -1.44
C LEU A 70 10.52 -11.24 -2.76
N LEU A 71 9.91 -10.17 -3.29
CA LEU A 71 10.42 -9.42 -4.44
C LEU A 71 11.35 -8.29 -3.99
N GLY A 72 11.03 -7.63 -2.87
CA GLY A 72 11.85 -6.54 -2.35
C GLY A 72 11.32 -5.99 -1.03
N ARG A 73 12.10 -5.10 -0.41
CA ARG A 73 11.74 -4.38 0.81
C ARG A 73 11.69 -2.89 0.56
N GLY A 74 10.74 -2.23 1.21
CA GLY A 74 10.68 -0.78 1.33
C GLY A 74 10.96 -0.36 2.77
N VAL A 75 11.67 0.75 2.95
CA VAL A 75 11.93 1.33 4.27
C VAL A 75 11.68 2.83 4.19
N VAL A 76 10.95 3.37 5.16
CA VAL A 76 10.80 4.82 5.32
C VAL A 76 11.20 5.20 6.74
N GLN A 77 12.01 6.26 6.85
CA GLN A 77 12.35 6.86 8.13
C GLN A 77 11.91 8.32 8.14
N SER A 78 11.29 8.74 9.23
CA SER A 78 10.88 10.13 9.39
C SER A 78 10.80 10.50 10.86
N GLU A 79 10.88 11.80 11.13
CA GLU A 79 10.68 12.36 12.45
C GLU A 79 9.45 13.25 12.42
N PHE A 80 8.66 13.15 13.47
CA PHE A 80 7.65 14.13 13.82
C PHE A 80 8.19 14.97 14.97
N ARG A 81 8.41 16.26 14.73
CA ARG A 81 8.86 17.25 15.72
C ARG A 81 7.74 18.26 15.97
N SER A 82 6.94 18.55 14.95
CA SER A 82 5.80 19.46 15.02
C SER A 82 4.74 19.13 13.97
N ALA A 83 3.58 19.78 14.06
CA ALA A 83 2.51 19.66 13.07
C ALA A 83 2.92 20.00 11.62
N ARG A 84 4.08 20.65 11.41
CA ARG A 84 4.63 20.96 10.08
C ARG A 84 5.27 19.76 9.39
N ASP A 85 5.60 18.70 10.15
CA ASP A 85 6.20 17.48 9.60
C ASP A 85 5.15 16.49 9.06
N LEU A 86 3.86 16.83 9.21
CA LEU A 86 2.78 16.06 8.64
C LEU A 86 2.75 16.27 7.11
N PHE A 87 2.81 15.17 6.37
CA PHE A 87 2.65 15.18 4.91
C PHE A 87 1.20 15.47 4.52
N ASP A 88 0.26 14.86 5.26
CA ASP A 88 -1.17 15.06 5.10
C ASP A 88 -1.87 14.82 6.45
N ARG A 89 -3.17 15.07 6.52
CA ARG A 89 -4.02 14.66 7.65
C ARG A 89 -5.14 13.76 7.12
N ILE A 90 -5.04 12.46 7.40
CA ILE A 90 -6.12 11.51 7.12
C ILE A 90 -7.15 11.73 8.24
N SER A 91 -8.30 12.33 7.89
CA SER A 91 -9.34 12.60 8.89
C SER A 91 -9.90 11.29 9.45
N GLY A 92 -9.73 11.05 10.76
CA GLY A 92 -10.29 9.89 11.44
C GLY A 92 -9.96 9.89 12.93
N GLY A 93 -10.96 10.23 13.76
CA GLY A 93 -10.89 10.14 15.23
C GLY A 93 -11.88 11.07 15.94
N ALA A 94 -13.10 10.58 16.18
CA ALA A 94 -14.13 11.29 16.93
C ALA A 94 -13.87 11.22 18.44
N GLY A 95 -13.80 12.38 19.10
CA GLY A 95 -13.80 12.51 20.56
C GLY A 95 -13.94 13.97 20.97
N PRO A 96 -14.91 14.33 21.82
CA PRO A 96 -15.02 15.69 22.32
C PRO A 96 -13.82 15.95 23.24
N ARG A 97 -12.98 16.96 22.90
CA ARG A 97 -11.77 17.48 23.60
C ARG A 97 -10.37 17.18 23.02
N GLY A 98 -10.19 16.53 21.87
CA GLY A 98 -8.82 16.37 21.35
C GLY A 98 -8.75 15.53 20.09
N VAL A 99 -8.40 16.18 18.99
CA VAL A 99 -8.39 15.62 17.63
C VAL A 99 -7.19 14.69 17.48
N LYS A 100 -7.31 13.44 17.95
CA LYS A 100 -6.36 12.40 17.57
C LYS A 100 -6.64 12.01 16.13
N ALA A 101 -5.65 12.23 15.26
CA ALA A 101 -5.76 11.94 13.84
C ALA A 101 -4.58 11.08 13.39
N VAL A 102 -4.77 10.30 12.33
CA VAL A 102 -3.69 9.58 11.68
C VAL A 102 -3.13 10.47 10.60
N ALA A 103 -1.81 10.64 10.59
CA ALA A 103 -1.16 11.51 9.63
C ALA A 103 0.09 10.82 9.05
N PRO A 104 0.24 10.77 7.72
CA PRO A 104 1.49 10.37 7.10
C PRO A 104 2.60 11.35 7.43
N THR A 105 3.80 10.84 7.70
CA THR A 105 5.02 11.63 7.89
C THR A 105 6.15 11.00 7.10
N GLY A 106 6.99 11.84 6.48
CA GLY A 106 8.01 11.39 5.55
C GLY A 106 7.43 10.74 4.30
N ILE A 107 8.20 10.75 3.23
CA ILE A 107 7.83 10.13 1.96
C ILE A 107 9.06 9.46 1.38
N GLU A 108 8.95 8.18 1.06
CA GLU A 108 9.95 7.42 0.32
C GLU A 108 9.32 6.82 -0.93
N ARG A 109 9.89 7.08 -2.10
CA ARG A 109 9.41 6.51 -3.36
C ARG A 109 9.98 5.11 -3.52
N ILE A 110 9.13 4.09 -3.38
CA ILE A 110 9.51 2.71 -3.62
C ILE A 110 9.35 2.40 -5.11
N VAL A 111 10.38 1.78 -5.70
CA VAL A 111 10.40 1.33 -7.09
C VAL A 111 10.98 -0.08 -7.13
N MET A 112 10.30 -0.99 -7.80
CA MET A 112 10.76 -2.38 -7.95
C MET A 112 10.29 -3.01 -9.25
N GLU A 113 11.01 -4.05 -9.66
CA GLU A 113 10.62 -4.91 -10.77
C GLU A 113 9.77 -6.08 -10.28
N VAL A 114 8.66 -6.31 -10.96
CA VAL A 114 7.84 -7.50 -10.81
C VAL A 114 8.08 -8.37 -12.05
N PRO A 115 8.57 -9.61 -11.88
CA PRO A 115 8.92 -10.48 -13.02
C PRO A 115 7.74 -10.80 -13.94
N GLU A 116 8.04 -11.10 -15.21
CA GLU A 116 7.06 -11.63 -16.17
C GLU A 116 6.32 -12.86 -15.58
N GLY A 117 5.01 -12.93 -15.78
CA GLY A 117 4.15 -14.01 -15.26
C GLY A 117 3.72 -13.85 -13.79
N VAL A 118 4.19 -12.82 -13.09
CA VAL A 118 3.62 -12.42 -11.80
C VAL A 118 2.51 -11.39 -12.04
N ASP A 119 1.27 -11.83 -11.89
CA ASP A 119 0.07 -11.02 -12.14
C ASP A 119 -0.51 -10.40 -10.85
N GLU A 120 0.00 -10.79 -9.69
CA GLU A 120 -0.46 -10.28 -8.39
C GLU A 120 0.69 -10.26 -7.37
N VAL A 121 0.79 -9.16 -6.63
CA VAL A 121 1.71 -9.00 -5.51
C VAL A 121 0.99 -8.45 -4.29
N SER A 122 1.58 -8.65 -3.12
CA SER A 122 1.09 -8.19 -1.84
C SER A 122 2.11 -7.31 -1.13
N VAL A 123 1.66 -6.14 -0.65
CA VAL A 123 2.46 -5.25 0.21
C VAL A 123 2.10 -5.50 1.67
N LEU A 124 3.09 -5.86 2.47
CA LEU A 124 2.95 -6.28 3.87
C LEU A 124 3.91 -5.54 4.79
N GLY A 125 3.48 -5.31 6.01
CA GLY A 125 4.35 -4.75 7.05
C GLY A 125 5.23 -5.83 7.67
N GLU A 126 6.52 -5.55 7.81
CA GLU A 126 7.43 -6.44 8.54
C GLU A 126 7.60 -5.96 9.99
N LYS A 127 7.95 -4.68 10.17
CA LYS A 127 8.21 -4.11 11.50
C LYS A 127 8.11 -2.58 11.52
N LEU A 128 7.86 -2.05 12.70
CA LEU A 128 7.94 -0.62 13.00
C LEU A 128 8.83 -0.37 14.22
N SER A 129 9.89 0.40 14.03
CA SER A 129 10.65 0.99 15.13
C SER A 129 10.13 2.39 15.42
N VAL A 130 9.90 2.70 16.70
CA VAL A 130 9.47 4.03 17.15
C VAL A 130 10.36 4.49 18.29
N VAL A 131 11.05 5.61 18.12
CA VAL A 131 11.80 6.28 19.19
C VAL A 131 11.05 7.54 19.58
N THR A 132 10.66 7.63 20.85
CA THR A 132 9.98 8.79 21.44
C THR A 132 10.79 9.33 22.61
N LEU A 133 10.33 10.42 23.22
CA LEU A 133 10.93 10.92 24.47
C LEU A 133 10.83 9.91 25.63
N ALA A 134 9.90 8.96 25.57
CA ALA A 134 9.74 7.91 26.58
C ALA A 134 10.65 6.69 26.33
N GLY A 135 11.31 6.62 25.17
CA GLY A 135 12.18 5.49 24.79
C GLY A 135 11.85 4.88 23.42
N ALA A 136 12.51 3.76 23.13
CA ALA A 136 12.39 3.03 21.87
C ALA A 136 11.45 1.82 21.99
N ASN A 137 10.63 1.60 20.97
CA ASN A 137 9.72 0.48 20.85
C ASN A 137 9.88 -0.19 19.48
N LEU A 138 9.71 -1.51 19.44
CA LEU A 138 9.68 -2.29 18.21
C LEU A 138 8.38 -3.08 18.12
N PHE A 139 7.67 -2.95 17.01
CA PHE A 139 6.40 -3.63 16.77
C PHE A 139 6.51 -4.59 15.59
N THR A 140 6.23 -5.87 15.86
CA THR A 140 6.22 -6.96 14.88
C THR A 140 4.97 -7.84 14.97
N ALA A 141 4.10 -7.60 15.97
CA ALA A 141 2.85 -8.32 16.11
C ALA A 141 1.98 -8.14 14.87
N ALA A 142 1.34 -9.21 14.40
CA ALA A 142 0.49 -9.20 13.21
C ALA A 142 -0.74 -8.29 13.39
N GLN A 143 -1.35 -7.93 12.26
CA GLN A 143 -2.56 -7.11 12.16
C GLN A 143 -2.44 -5.73 12.83
N ARG A 144 -1.22 -5.17 12.82
CA ARG A 144 -0.95 -3.81 13.27
C ARG A 144 -0.66 -2.92 12.07
N PRO A 145 -1.35 -1.77 11.90
CA PRO A 145 -0.98 -0.80 10.89
C PRO A 145 0.35 -0.14 11.27
N ILE A 146 1.34 -0.20 10.40
CA ILE A 146 2.69 0.34 10.66
C ILE A 146 3.12 1.49 9.74
N ALA A 147 2.52 1.57 8.56
CA ALA A 147 2.81 2.57 7.54
C ALA A 147 1.56 2.82 6.71
N VAL A 148 1.62 3.85 5.87
CA VAL A 148 0.60 4.06 4.83
C VAL A 148 1.28 4.22 3.48
N VAL A 149 0.62 3.74 2.43
CA VAL A 149 1.11 3.83 1.05
C VAL A 149 0.11 4.57 0.17
N SER A 150 0.61 5.29 -0.82
CA SER A 150 -0.17 6.07 -1.77
C SER A 150 0.47 6.06 -3.16
N ASN A 151 -0.22 6.66 -4.15
CA ASN A 151 0.37 7.00 -5.45
C ASN A 151 1.00 5.78 -6.19
N PHE A 152 0.24 4.69 -6.24
CA PHE A 152 0.62 3.49 -6.98
C PHE A 152 0.65 3.75 -8.50
N SER A 153 1.69 3.27 -9.16
CA SER A 153 1.80 3.20 -10.60
C SER A 153 2.51 1.92 -11.04
N ALA A 154 2.04 1.34 -12.14
CA ALA A 154 2.66 0.20 -12.79
C ALA A 154 2.94 0.55 -14.25
N GLU A 155 4.21 0.48 -14.64
CA GLU A 155 4.66 0.68 -16.02
C GLU A 155 5.00 -0.69 -16.61
N TYR A 156 4.34 -1.07 -17.70
CA TYR A 156 4.52 -2.38 -18.33
C TYR A 156 4.21 -2.35 -19.82
N THR A 157 4.73 -3.35 -20.54
CA THR A 157 4.30 -3.65 -21.91
C THR A 157 3.15 -4.66 -21.84
N ALA A 158 1.98 -4.30 -22.35
CA ALA A 158 0.84 -5.21 -22.35
C ALA A 158 1.13 -6.47 -23.17
N ALA A 159 0.72 -7.63 -22.67
CA ALA A 159 0.77 -8.86 -23.45
C ALA A 159 -0.25 -8.77 -24.61
N PRO A 160 0.04 -9.39 -25.77
CA PRO A 160 -0.93 -9.45 -26.86
C PRO A 160 -2.24 -10.07 -26.37
N ALA A 161 -3.38 -9.45 -26.74
CA ALA A 161 -4.69 -9.95 -26.38
C ALA A 161 -4.86 -11.39 -26.85
N LYS A 162 -5.27 -12.30 -25.96
CA LYS A 162 -5.64 -13.66 -26.36
C LYS A 162 -6.80 -13.55 -27.34
N THR A 163 -6.58 -13.89 -28.61
CA THR A 163 -7.65 -14.02 -29.60
C THR A 163 -8.65 -15.03 -29.07
N SER A 164 -9.85 -14.56 -28.70
CA SER A 164 -10.94 -15.48 -28.36
C SER A 164 -11.17 -16.41 -29.54
N PRO A 165 -11.33 -17.73 -29.34
CA PRO A 165 -11.72 -18.62 -30.41
C PRO A 165 -13.01 -18.09 -31.02
N ALA A 166 -13.02 -17.83 -32.33
CA ALA A 166 -14.20 -17.38 -33.03
C ALA A 166 -15.36 -18.32 -32.69
N ALA A 167 -16.41 -17.77 -32.08
CA ALA A 167 -17.62 -18.52 -31.82
C ALA A 167 -18.15 -19.01 -33.18
N THR A 168 -17.96 -20.30 -33.47
CA THR A 168 -18.52 -20.95 -34.64
C THR A 168 -20.04 -20.80 -34.57
N ARG A 169 -20.58 -19.81 -35.28
CA ARG A 169 -22.02 -19.65 -35.47
C ARG A 169 -22.53 -20.93 -36.12
N LYS A 170 -23.10 -21.84 -35.33
CA LYS A 170 -23.92 -22.94 -35.85
C LYS A 170 -25.10 -22.30 -36.59
N ARG A 171 -25.03 -22.32 -37.91
CA ARG A 171 -26.10 -21.90 -38.81
C ARG A 171 -27.25 -22.90 -38.66
N VAL A 172 -28.26 -22.54 -37.87
CA VAL A 172 -29.48 -23.35 -37.72
C VAL A 172 -30.18 -23.37 -39.08
N ALA A 173 -30.26 -24.55 -39.70
CA ALA A 173 -30.97 -24.75 -40.95
C ALA A 173 -32.47 -24.54 -40.72
N ARG A 174 -33.07 -23.64 -41.51
CA ARG A 174 -34.50 -23.36 -41.51
C ARG A 174 -35.22 -24.53 -42.20
N ALA A 175 -36.09 -25.23 -41.48
CA ALA A 175 -36.90 -26.31 -42.02
C ALA A 175 -37.91 -25.77 -43.05
N PRO A 176 -38.20 -26.51 -44.15
CA PRO A 176 -39.19 -26.10 -45.14
C PRO A 176 -40.61 -26.39 -44.62
N THR A 177 -41.44 -25.35 -44.54
CA THR A 177 -42.89 -25.47 -44.36
C THR A 177 -43.51 -26.07 -45.62
N LYS A 178 -44.11 -27.26 -45.50
CA LYS A 178 -44.97 -27.85 -46.53
C LYS A 178 -46.33 -27.12 -46.56
N ARG A 179 -46.87 -27.05 -47.77
CA ARG A 179 -48.17 -26.47 -48.19
C ARG A 179 -49.36 -27.06 -47.45
#